data_AF-A0A2D5BPI3-F1
#
_entry.id   AF-A0A2D5BPI3-F1
#
_cell.length_a   1.000
_cell.length_b   1.000
_cell.length_c   1.000
_cell.angle_alpha   90.00
_cell.angle_beta   90.00
_cell.angle_gamma   90.00
#
_symmetry.space_group_name_H-M   'P 1'
#
loop_
_entity.id
_entity.type
_entity.pdbx_description
1 polymer ?
#
loop_
_entity_poly.entity_id
_entity_poly.type
_entity_poly.pdbx_seq_one_letter_code
_entity_poly.pdbx_strand_id
1 'polypeptide(L)'
;MSRFLPIVTLLLAGCAGTDAIHRQAEGALGPYSASVTTGELCFVSGQIAPDPDFAKEAEGALRKIEAQLERCGLELAHIVSATVYLTDMDLYGAFNEVYAGVLPAPYPARACVAVRALPGGARVEVQVIAAR
;
A
#
# COMPACT_ATOMS: atom_id res chain seq x y z
N MET A 1 27.58 -28.88 -46.27
CA MET A 1 28.45 -27.72 -46.01
C MET A 1 27.55 -26.54 -45.63
N SER A 2 27.76 -26.02 -44.43
CA SER A 2 26.82 -25.24 -43.62
C SER A 2 26.47 -23.88 -44.24
N ARG A 3 25.17 -23.55 -44.31
CA ARG A 3 24.67 -22.20 -44.63
C ARG A 3 24.53 -21.42 -43.32
N PHE A 4 25.37 -20.40 -43.16
CA PHE A 4 25.27 -19.39 -42.10
C PHE A 4 23.98 -18.57 -42.27
N LEU A 5 23.22 -18.43 -41.19
CA LEU A 5 22.08 -17.49 -41.10
C LEU A 5 22.49 -16.37 -40.13
N PRO A 6 22.33 -15.07 -40.47
CA PRO A 6 22.74 -13.99 -39.59
C PRO A 6 21.68 -13.79 -38.49
N ILE A 7 22.14 -13.68 -37.25
CA ILE A 7 21.31 -13.32 -36.10
C ILE A 7 20.98 -11.83 -36.23
N VAL A 8 19.74 -11.54 -36.57
CA VAL A 8 19.16 -10.18 -36.49
C VAL A 8 18.92 -9.89 -35.01
N THR A 9 19.81 -9.11 -34.40
CA THR A 9 19.58 -8.56 -33.06
C THR A 9 18.59 -7.40 -33.21
N LEU A 10 17.33 -7.68 -32.94
CA LEU A 10 16.28 -6.67 -32.86
C LEU A 10 16.48 -5.87 -31.56
N LEU A 11 17.16 -4.72 -31.66
CA LEU A 11 17.20 -3.76 -30.56
C LEU A 11 15.83 -3.07 -30.49
N LEU A 12 14.94 -3.57 -29.63
CA LEU A 12 13.71 -2.87 -29.30
C LEU A 12 14.07 -1.64 -28.47
N ALA A 13 13.96 -0.46 -29.09
CA ALA A 13 13.96 0.81 -28.38
C ALA A 13 12.76 0.82 -27.41
N GLY A 14 13.02 0.66 -26.12
CA GLY A 14 12.01 0.75 -25.08
C GLY A 14 11.43 2.16 -25.04
N CYS A 15 10.12 2.29 -25.29
CA CYS A 15 9.37 3.49 -25.00
C CYS A 15 9.58 3.87 -23.53
N ALA A 16 9.76 5.17 -23.25
CA ALA A 16 9.95 5.73 -21.93
C ALA A 16 8.71 5.54 -21.03
N GLY A 17 8.51 4.33 -20.51
CA GLY A 17 7.71 4.07 -19.33
C GLY A 17 8.58 4.24 -18.10
N THR A 18 8.03 4.77 -17.01
CA THR A 18 8.62 4.56 -15.69
C THR A 18 8.77 3.06 -15.46
N ASP A 19 9.88 2.58 -14.89
CA ASP A 19 10.09 1.19 -14.45
C ASP A 19 9.18 0.84 -13.24
N ALA A 20 7.89 1.14 -13.39
CA ALA A 20 6.87 1.06 -12.37
C ALA A 20 6.07 -0.22 -12.53
N ILE A 21 6.00 -1.02 -11.46
CA ILE A 21 5.22 -2.25 -11.40
C ILE A 21 3.89 -1.93 -10.72
N HIS A 22 2.80 -1.98 -11.49
CA HIS A 22 1.44 -1.75 -11.01
C HIS A 22 0.77 -3.06 -10.61
N ARG A 23 0.26 -3.14 -9.38
CA ARG A 23 -0.54 -4.28 -8.90
C ARG A 23 -2.00 -3.89 -8.85
N GLN A 24 -2.86 -4.68 -9.49
CA GLN A 24 -4.29 -4.40 -9.54
C GLN A 24 -4.94 -4.53 -8.15
N ALA A 25 -5.91 -3.66 -7.88
CA ALA A 25 -6.78 -3.74 -6.71
C ALA A 25 -8.01 -4.59 -7.04
N GLU A 26 -8.06 -5.80 -6.49
CA GLU A 26 -9.25 -6.65 -6.59
C GLU A 26 -10.39 -6.01 -5.79
N GLY A 27 -11.56 -5.82 -6.42
CA GLY A 27 -12.70 -5.16 -5.78
C GLY A 27 -12.51 -3.65 -5.56
N ALA A 28 -11.65 -2.99 -6.34
CA ALA A 28 -11.42 -1.55 -6.24
C ALA A 28 -12.72 -0.74 -6.36
N LEU A 29 -12.87 0.27 -5.50
CA LEU A 29 -13.99 1.21 -5.53
C LEU A 29 -13.77 2.35 -6.55
N GLY A 30 -12.72 2.29 -7.36
CA GLY A 30 -12.35 3.32 -8.34
C GLY A 30 -11.14 2.94 -9.19
N PRO A 31 -10.67 3.85 -10.06
CA PRO A 31 -9.59 3.59 -11.01
C PRO A 31 -8.21 3.76 -10.38
N TYR A 32 -7.77 2.81 -9.55
CA TYR A 32 -6.45 2.83 -8.92
C TYR A 32 -5.80 1.44 -8.84
N SER A 33 -4.47 1.40 -8.73
CA SER A 33 -3.70 0.19 -8.43
C SER A 33 -3.66 -0.04 -6.92
N ALA A 34 -3.69 -1.28 -6.44
CA ALA A 34 -3.52 -1.58 -5.01
C ALA A 34 -2.15 -1.10 -4.49
N SER A 35 -1.12 -1.27 -5.31
CA SER A 35 0.19 -0.71 -5.05
C SER A 35 0.95 -0.45 -6.35
N VAL A 36 1.93 0.45 -6.28
CA VAL A 36 2.87 0.74 -7.35
C VAL A 36 4.28 0.70 -6.77
N THR A 37 5.18 -0.05 -7.40
CA THR A 37 6.60 -0.07 -7.05
C THR A 37 7.39 0.67 -8.12
N THR A 38 8.28 1.58 -7.74
CA THR A 38 9.21 2.26 -8.67
C THR A 38 10.55 2.50 -7.98
N GLY A 39 11.64 1.98 -8.57
CA GLY A 39 12.93 1.90 -7.88
C GLY A 39 12.82 1.15 -6.54
N GLU A 40 13.36 1.75 -5.49
CA GLU A 40 13.31 1.21 -4.11
C GLU A 40 11.99 1.51 -3.39
N LEU A 41 11.12 2.35 -3.95
CA LEU A 41 9.89 2.78 -3.29
C LEU A 41 8.69 1.92 -3.67
N CYS A 42 7.85 1.63 -2.68
CA CYS A 42 6.55 1.02 -2.86
C CYS A 42 5.46 1.93 -2.26
N PHE A 43 4.52 2.33 -3.10
CA PHE A 43 3.35 3.10 -2.72
C PHE A 43 2.16 2.16 -2.60
N VAL A 44 1.55 2.07 -1.43
CA VAL A 44 0.34 1.27 -1.20
C VAL A 44 -0.85 2.21 -1.09
N SER A 45 -1.89 1.95 -1.89
CA SER A 45 -3.13 2.73 -1.83
C SER A 45 -3.84 2.55 -0.49
N GLY A 46 -4.71 3.51 -0.16
CA GLY A 46 -5.51 3.48 1.07
C GLY A 46 -6.24 2.16 1.26
N GLN A 47 -6.09 1.60 2.46
CA GLN A 47 -6.76 0.36 2.87
C GLN A 47 -7.83 0.68 3.91
N ILE A 48 -9.02 0.15 3.65
CA ILE A 48 -10.18 0.17 4.56
C ILE A 48 -10.63 -1.27 4.81
N ALA A 49 -11.21 -1.54 5.98
CA ALA A 49 -11.81 -2.84 6.28
C ALA A 49 -13.04 -2.69 7.19
N PRO A 50 -14.14 -2.09 6.71
CA PRO A 50 -15.32 -1.81 7.53
C PRO A 50 -15.77 -3.04 8.34
N ASP A 51 -15.87 -2.85 9.66
CA ASP A 51 -16.32 -3.84 10.63
C ASP A 51 -17.18 -3.10 11.68
N PRO A 52 -18.20 -3.71 12.30
CA PRO A 52 -18.91 -3.06 13.41
C PRO A 52 -17.99 -2.66 14.58
N ASP A 53 -16.96 -3.45 14.87
CA ASP A 53 -15.96 -3.20 15.90
C ASP A 53 -14.79 -2.38 15.33
N PHE A 54 -14.52 -1.21 15.92
CA PHE A 54 -13.47 -0.32 15.42
C PHE A 54 -12.06 -0.91 15.54
N ALA A 55 -11.79 -1.72 16.58
CA ALA A 55 -10.47 -2.33 16.74
C ALA A 55 -10.20 -3.33 15.61
N LYS A 56 -11.22 -4.13 15.25
CA LYS A 56 -11.15 -5.07 14.13
C LYS A 56 -11.08 -4.37 12.78
N GLU A 57 -11.79 -3.24 12.63
CA GLU A 57 -11.72 -2.43 11.43
C GLU A 57 -10.31 -1.86 11.21
N ALA A 58 -9.72 -1.28 12.25
CA ALA A 58 -8.36 -0.76 12.22
C ALA A 58 -7.33 -1.86 11.96
N GLU A 59 -7.44 -3.01 12.65
CA GLU A 59 -6.56 -4.14 12.42
C GLU A 59 -6.70 -4.65 10.99
N GLY A 60 -7.93 -4.81 10.49
CA GLY A 60 -8.20 -5.25 9.12
C GLY A 60 -7.57 -4.33 8.06
N ALA A 61 -7.60 -3.02 8.27
CA ALA A 61 -6.93 -2.07 7.38
C ALA A 61 -5.40 -2.29 7.38
N LEU A 62 -4.78 -2.47 8.55
CA LEU A 62 -3.34 -2.70 8.67
C LEU A 62 -2.92 -4.08 8.13
N ARG A 63 -3.73 -5.12 8.31
CA ARG A 63 -3.48 -6.46 7.73
C ARG A 63 -3.57 -6.45 6.21
N LYS A 64 -4.47 -5.63 5.64
CA LYS A 64 -4.49 -5.42 4.18
C LYS A 64 -3.23 -4.71 3.70
N ILE A 65 -2.69 -3.75 4.46
CA ILE A 65 -1.39 -3.14 4.16
C ILE A 65 -0.28 -4.19 4.15
N GLU A 66 -0.19 -5.00 5.20
CA GLU A 66 0.77 -6.12 5.31
C GLU A 66 0.71 -7.03 4.08
N ALA A 67 -0.49 -7.51 3.73
CA ALA A 67 -0.68 -8.36 2.55
C ALA A 67 -0.26 -7.69 1.24
N GLN A 68 -0.47 -6.36 1.08
CA GLN A 68 0.01 -5.65 -0.11
C GLN A 68 1.53 -5.51 -0.14
N LEU A 69 2.17 -5.30 1.01
CA LEU A 69 3.62 -5.24 1.11
C LEU A 69 4.26 -6.60 0.80
N GLU A 70 3.67 -7.70 1.27
CA GLU A 70 4.14 -9.07 0.96
C GLU A 70 4.12 -9.33 -0.55
N ARG A 71 3.07 -8.89 -1.26
CA ARG A 71 2.99 -8.96 -2.73
C ARG A 71 4.10 -8.16 -3.44
N CYS A 72 4.72 -7.21 -2.74
CA CYS A 72 5.85 -6.39 -3.20
C CYS A 72 7.22 -6.93 -2.74
N GLY A 73 7.25 -8.03 -1.98
CA GLY A 73 8.46 -8.57 -1.36
C GLY A 73 8.95 -7.69 -0.19
N LEU A 74 8.02 -7.04 0.52
CA LEU A 74 8.28 -6.15 1.64
C LEU A 74 7.50 -6.61 2.87
N GLU A 75 7.85 -6.07 4.01
CA GLU A 75 7.25 -6.34 5.32
C GLU A 75 6.85 -5.02 6.00
N LEU A 76 6.08 -5.07 7.09
CA LEU A 76 5.67 -3.89 7.86
C LEU A 76 6.86 -3.02 8.32
N ALA A 77 8.01 -3.64 8.62
CA ALA A 77 9.24 -2.92 9.03
C ALA A 77 9.84 -2.04 7.92
N HIS A 78 9.46 -2.27 6.66
CA HIS A 78 9.91 -1.47 5.51
C HIS A 78 9.09 -0.20 5.30
N ILE A 79 8.00 -0.01 6.06
CA ILE A 79 7.20 1.21 5.98
C ILE A 79 8.05 2.38 6.48
N VAL A 80 8.15 3.42 5.67
CA VAL A 80 8.88 4.66 6.01
C VAL A 80 7.94 5.82 6.30
N SER A 81 6.73 5.79 5.74
CA SER A 81 5.69 6.80 5.96
C SER A 81 4.29 6.18 5.99
N ALA A 82 3.46 6.63 6.92
CA ALA A 82 2.05 6.28 7.01
C ALA A 82 1.17 7.55 7.07
N THR A 83 0.08 7.54 6.31
CA THR A 83 -0.98 8.56 6.41
C THR A 83 -2.25 7.87 6.90
N VAL A 84 -2.81 8.37 7.99
CA VAL A 84 -4.00 7.82 8.63
C VAL A 84 -5.13 8.84 8.55
N TYR A 85 -6.29 8.38 8.09
CA TYR A 85 -7.51 9.16 8.05
C TYR A 85 -8.52 8.52 9.01
N LEU A 86 -9.03 9.30 9.95
CA LEU A 86 -10.11 8.88 10.86
C LEU A 86 -11.35 9.71 10.58
N THR A 87 -12.55 9.14 10.68
CA THR A 87 -13.79 9.93 10.58
C THR A 87 -14.10 10.70 11.86
N ASP A 88 -13.50 10.30 12.98
CA ASP A 88 -13.69 10.89 14.31
C ASP A 88 -12.36 10.85 15.08
N MET A 89 -11.96 11.98 15.68
CA MET A 89 -10.71 12.08 16.43
C MET A 89 -10.80 11.41 17.80
N ASP A 90 -12.02 11.15 18.31
CA ASP A 90 -12.20 10.38 19.55
C ASP A 90 -11.70 8.93 19.40
N LEU A 91 -11.56 8.44 18.16
CA LEU A 91 -11.02 7.11 17.84
C LEU A 91 -9.48 7.04 17.87
N TYR A 92 -8.78 8.18 18.03
CA TYR A 92 -7.33 8.25 17.91
C TYR A 92 -6.58 7.37 18.92
N GLY A 93 -7.04 7.34 20.18
CA GLY A 93 -6.45 6.50 21.21
C GLY A 93 -6.55 5.00 20.87
N ALA A 94 -7.77 4.54 20.57
CA ALA A 94 -8.04 3.16 20.20
C ALA A 94 -7.26 2.73 18.94
N PHE A 95 -7.15 3.61 17.94
CA PHE A 95 -6.35 3.33 16.75
C PHE A 95 -4.87 3.15 17.09
N ASN A 96 -4.31 3.98 17.98
CA ASN A 96 -2.89 3.88 18.35
C ASN A 96 -2.56 2.57 19.07
N GLU A 97 -3.47 2.05 19.89
CA GLU A 97 -3.29 0.75 20.54
C GLU A 97 -3.21 -0.39 19.51
N VAL A 98 -4.13 -0.42 18.54
CA VAL A 98 -4.10 -1.40 17.45
C VAL A 98 -2.85 -1.22 16.58
N TYR A 99 -2.52 0.02 16.21
CA TYR A 99 -1.36 0.33 15.38
C TYR A 99 -0.06 -0.14 16.00
N ALA A 100 0.14 0.10 17.31
CA ALA A 100 1.32 -0.34 18.05
C ALA A 100 1.37 -1.88 18.24
N GLY A 101 0.22 -2.55 18.22
CA GLY A 101 0.13 -4.01 18.27
C GLY A 101 0.42 -4.71 16.93
N VAL A 102 0.25 -4.01 15.81
CA VAL A 102 0.48 -4.57 14.47
C VAL A 102 1.86 -4.18 13.92
N LEU A 103 2.27 -2.91 14.00
CA LEU A 103 3.54 -2.46 13.44
C LEU A 103 4.70 -2.64 14.42
N PRO A 104 5.87 -3.11 13.96
CA PRO A 104 7.07 -3.18 14.78
C PRO A 104 7.72 -1.79 14.92
N ALA A 105 8.49 -1.60 16.00
CA ALA A 105 9.43 -0.50 16.13
C ALA A 105 10.74 -0.79 15.35
N PRO A 106 11.47 0.21 14.84
CA PRO A 106 11.15 1.65 14.88
C PRO A 106 9.93 2.00 14.01
N TYR A 107 9.04 2.83 14.54
CA TYR A 107 7.82 3.22 13.84
C TYR A 107 8.11 4.19 12.67
N PRO A 108 7.32 4.15 11.59
CA PRO A 108 7.48 5.07 10.45
C PRO A 108 7.14 6.52 10.83
N ALA A 109 7.55 7.46 9.97
CA ALA A 109 6.96 8.79 10.00
C ALA A 109 5.44 8.69 9.78
N ARG A 110 4.65 9.50 10.49
CA ARG A 110 3.18 9.38 10.44
C ARG A 110 2.47 10.72 10.50
N ALA A 111 1.44 10.88 9.66
CA ALA A 111 0.40 11.89 9.80
C ALA A 111 -0.94 11.22 10.11
N CYS A 112 -1.74 11.84 10.96
CA CYS A 112 -3.10 11.39 11.27
C CYS A 112 -4.05 12.59 11.30
N VAL A 113 -5.15 12.53 10.55
CA VAL A 113 -6.11 13.62 10.44
C VAL A 113 -7.54 13.11 10.56
N ALA A 114 -8.44 13.96 11.05
CA ALA A 114 -9.87 13.72 10.98
C ALA A 114 -10.42 14.19 9.62
N VAL A 115 -11.25 13.36 8.98
CA VAL A 115 -11.92 13.64 7.70
C VAL A 115 -13.43 13.48 7.85
N ARG A 116 -14.20 14.11 6.95
CA ARG A 116 -15.67 14.06 7.03
C ARG A 116 -16.25 12.65 6.83
N ALA A 117 -15.70 11.89 5.91
CA ALA A 117 -16.18 10.56 5.53
C ALA A 117 -15.12 9.80 4.75
N LEU A 118 -15.21 8.46 4.74
CA LEU A 118 -14.36 7.56 3.96
C LEU A 118 -15.21 6.64 3.07
N PRO A 119 -14.62 6.05 2.00
CA PRO A 119 -15.32 5.11 1.14
C PRO A 119 -15.88 3.91 1.91
N GLY A 120 -17.00 3.35 1.44
CA GLY A 120 -17.60 2.15 2.03
C GLY A 120 -18.13 2.31 3.46
N GLY A 121 -18.24 3.54 3.97
CA GLY A 121 -18.67 3.80 5.35
C GLY A 121 -17.60 3.46 6.39
N ALA A 122 -16.33 3.34 5.98
CA ALA A 122 -15.23 3.13 6.90
C ALA A 122 -15.07 4.31 7.88
N ARG A 123 -14.52 4.01 9.05
CA ARG A 123 -14.12 4.95 10.10
C ARG A 123 -12.61 5.20 10.10
N VAL A 124 -11.84 4.30 9.48
CA VAL A 124 -10.39 4.45 9.31
C VAL A 124 -9.92 4.02 7.93
N GLU A 125 -9.01 4.79 7.36
CA GLU A 125 -8.26 4.46 6.15
C GLU A 125 -6.76 4.69 6.39
N VAL A 126 -5.93 3.72 5.99
CA VAL A 126 -4.47 3.81 6.13
C VAL A 126 -3.81 3.69 4.77
N GLN A 127 -2.92 4.61 4.45
CA GLN A 127 -2.05 4.58 3.27
C GLN A 127 -0.60 4.53 3.74
N VAL A 128 0.26 3.78 3.04
CA VAL A 128 1.69 3.73 3.38
C VAL A 128 2.60 3.88 2.17
N ILE A 129 3.82 4.34 2.46
CA ILE A 129 4.98 4.26 1.57
C ILE A 129 6.02 3.41 2.27
N ALA A 130 6.57 2.43 1.56
CA ALA A 130 7.64 1.56 2.02
C ALA A 130 8.87 1.67 1.11
N ALA A 131 10.03 1.33 1.66
CA ALA A 131 11.30 1.31 0.94
C ALA A 131 12.01 -0.04 1.15
N ARG A 132 12.65 -0.55 0.10
CA ARG A 132 13.55 -1.72 0.18
C ARG A 132 14.87 -1.38 0.88
#